data_AF-A0A3G2JA49-F1
#
_entry.id   AF-A0A3G2JA49-F1
#
_cell.length_a   1.000
_cell.length_b   1.000
_cell.length_c   1.000
_cell.angle_alpha   90.00
_cell.angle_beta   90.00
_cell.angle_gamma   90.00
#
_symmetry.space_group_name_H-M   'P 1'
#
loop_
_entity.id
_entity.type
_entity.pdbx_description
1 polymer ?
#
loop_
_entity_poly.entity_id
_entity_poly.type
_entity_poly.pdbx_seq_one_letter_code
_entity_poly.pdbx_strand_id
1 'polypeptide(L)'
;MALWQLLDFKPGVDEEVQAGVEGALLASGLLYGEVTTGGEIRARNGQLLLTAQGPQALRSVRTLLTPAENAAVDATVVNAVLDRIALEPGHPTWLSPDGSWGNGPLTGCYRPAAARFIGAAARAAARAARLTEIDDLLQLQQRGQERSEHHDVLKDASKALEEHLVRAPRSARLATLRLQAAAARAQIVARRREARALAEEAERMQRAWTARNRSHQEICAALGMPEDIDGLLAVRGYAQQAQAACSNVDHAVETVTSHLDRHRKAWGRLDPVQERRTQAEETAESAWLTWSREAAALAALREALGADPDQVHRRLKEAEAELRRTEDRLRHSRSQIVKLTGLVASAEEKAQVARQKAVDAKAALIQQAQVLHQRLGHPSIAVALAAGTQPPPVLRSPDPAADDVLAAVRQVRAAVQRPDSTADATALMRALSLLERNTAGAYDITVTVEDDLHVVELADATGRRHIADAAADLRERRDRGRGALTQRERTAFHNFVLGGMAEELRQRLKEAEELVKAMNTSLGSITTSHGIGVKIDWRLSDAAGETSPRSKG
;
A
#
# COMPACT_ATOMS: atom_id res chain seq x y z
N MET A 1 -100.48 -81.25 -0.11
CA MET A 1 -99.51 -81.04 1.00
C MET A 1 -98.56 -82.23 1.05
N ALA A 2 -97.30 -82.02 1.42
CA ALA A 2 -96.31 -83.11 1.47
C ALA A 2 -96.62 -84.07 2.63
N LEU A 3 -96.35 -85.37 2.42
CA LEU A 3 -96.72 -86.44 3.34
C LEU A 3 -96.14 -86.21 4.75
N TRP A 4 -94.88 -85.78 4.88
CA TRP A 4 -94.27 -85.48 6.18
C TRP A 4 -94.97 -84.37 6.98
N GLN A 5 -95.67 -83.45 6.32
CA GLN A 5 -96.43 -82.39 6.98
C GLN A 5 -97.77 -82.89 7.52
N LEU A 6 -98.26 -84.00 6.97
CA LEU A 6 -99.57 -84.59 7.26
C LEU A 6 -99.48 -85.72 8.29
N LEU A 7 -98.29 -86.04 8.77
CA LEU A 7 -98.03 -87.19 9.64
C LEU A 7 -97.40 -86.75 10.96
N ASP A 8 -97.84 -87.41 12.02
CA ASP A 8 -97.18 -87.43 13.32
C ASP A 8 -96.97 -88.89 13.75
N PHE A 9 -95.95 -89.12 14.59
CA PHE A 9 -95.77 -90.41 15.25
C PHE A 9 -96.82 -90.59 16.34
N LYS A 10 -97.31 -91.81 16.50
CA LYS A 10 -98.18 -92.14 17.63
C LYS A 10 -97.42 -92.02 18.95
N PRO A 11 -98.11 -91.68 20.06
CA PRO A 11 -97.48 -91.68 21.39
C PRO A 11 -96.91 -93.05 21.72
N GLY A 12 -95.69 -93.09 22.26
CA GLY A 12 -95.02 -94.34 22.70
C GLY A 12 -94.19 -95.06 21.64
N VAL A 13 -93.96 -94.47 20.46
CA VAL A 13 -92.99 -94.99 19.48
C VAL A 13 -91.58 -94.51 19.86
N ASP A 14 -90.63 -95.42 20.00
CA ASP A 14 -89.23 -95.10 20.36
C ASP A 14 -88.54 -94.21 19.32
N GLU A 15 -87.68 -93.29 19.75
CA GLU A 15 -86.98 -92.32 18.87
C GLU A 15 -86.16 -93.00 17.77
N GLU A 16 -85.58 -94.16 18.07
CA GLU A 16 -84.86 -94.98 17.10
C GLU A 16 -85.76 -95.52 15.98
N VAL A 17 -86.98 -95.94 16.33
CA VAL A 17 -88.00 -96.41 15.39
C VAL A 17 -88.57 -95.23 14.62
N GLN A 18 -88.76 -94.08 15.26
CA GLN A 18 -89.17 -92.85 14.58
C GLN A 18 -88.15 -92.44 13.52
N ALA A 19 -86.87 -92.44 13.88
CA ALA A 19 -85.77 -92.13 12.95
C ALA A 19 -85.70 -93.14 11.81
N GLY A 20 -85.80 -94.43 12.09
CA GLY A 20 -85.83 -95.48 11.06
C GLY A 20 -87.00 -95.35 10.11
N VAL A 21 -88.24 -95.23 10.61
CA VAL A 21 -89.43 -95.08 9.75
C VAL A 21 -89.39 -93.79 8.93
N GLU A 22 -88.98 -92.66 9.53
CA GLU A 22 -88.81 -91.41 8.77
C GLU A 22 -87.71 -91.54 7.72
N GLY A 23 -86.58 -92.18 8.07
CA GLY A 23 -85.47 -92.43 7.15
C GLY A 23 -85.86 -93.32 5.98
N ALA A 24 -86.65 -94.37 6.24
CA ALA A 24 -87.22 -95.26 5.24
C ALA A 24 -88.19 -94.52 4.31
N LEU A 25 -89.06 -93.67 4.86
CA LEU A 25 -89.95 -92.79 4.08
C LEU A 25 -89.16 -91.77 3.24
N LEU A 26 -88.09 -91.22 3.79
CA LEU A 26 -87.24 -90.23 3.12
C LEU A 26 -86.51 -90.86 1.94
N ALA A 27 -85.86 -92.01 2.16
CA ALA A 27 -85.11 -92.71 1.14
C ALA A 27 -85.98 -93.37 0.07
N SER A 28 -87.20 -93.79 0.41
CA SER A 28 -88.20 -94.24 -0.58
C SER A 28 -88.79 -93.09 -1.42
N GLY A 29 -88.51 -91.83 -1.06
CA GLY A 29 -89.03 -90.64 -1.72
C GLY A 29 -90.50 -90.32 -1.39
N LEU A 30 -91.18 -91.18 -0.61
CA LEU A 30 -92.58 -91.01 -0.23
C LEU A 30 -92.76 -89.85 0.75
N LEU A 31 -91.76 -89.57 1.60
CA LEU A 31 -91.84 -88.54 2.64
C LEU A 31 -92.18 -87.16 2.10
N TYR A 32 -91.59 -86.76 0.97
CA TYR A 32 -91.83 -85.47 0.31
C TYR A 32 -92.95 -85.52 -0.73
N GLY A 33 -93.57 -86.68 -0.95
CA GLY A 33 -94.68 -86.83 -1.87
C GLY A 33 -95.91 -86.05 -1.40
N GLU A 34 -96.57 -85.35 -2.31
CA GLU A 34 -97.80 -84.63 -2.07
C GLU A 34 -99.01 -85.57 -2.10
N VAL A 35 -99.79 -85.57 -1.03
CA VAL A 35 -101.04 -86.35 -0.95
C VAL A 35 -102.16 -85.57 -1.63
N THR A 36 -102.83 -86.23 -2.57
CA THR A 36 -104.01 -85.73 -3.30
C THR A 36 -105.31 -86.14 -2.60
N THR A 37 -106.41 -85.45 -2.88
CA THR A 37 -107.74 -85.76 -2.30
C THR A 37 -108.28 -87.14 -2.72
N GLY A 38 -107.77 -87.71 -3.81
CA GLY A 38 -108.12 -89.06 -4.29
C GLY A 38 -107.34 -90.20 -3.63
N GLY A 39 -106.45 -89.90 -2.67
CA GLY A 39 -105.64 -90.94 -2.00
C GLY A 39 -104.42 -91.38 -2.80
N GLU A 40 -103.89 -90.53 -3.68
CA GLU A 40 -102.61 -90.75 -4.36
C GLU A 40 -101.50 -89.90 -3.72
N ILE A 41 -100.30 -90.45 -3.57
CA ILE A 41 -99.07 -89.72 -3.30
C ILE A 41 -98.39 -89.43 -4.64
N ARG A 42 -98.09 -88.16 -4.90
CA ARG A 42 -97.37 -87.71 -6.09
C ARG A 42 -96.07 -86.99 -5.73
N ALA A 43 -95.00 -87.20 -6.48
CA ALA A 43 -93.82 -86.36 -6.36
C ALA A 43 -94.15 -84.90 -6.75
N ARG A 44 -93.30 -83.94 -6.36
CA ARG A 44 -93.50 -82.50 -6.67
C ARG A 44 -93.61 -82.21 -8.17
N ASN A 45 -93.04 -83.05 -9.03
CA ASN A 45 -93.14 -82.96 -10.49
C ASN A 45 -94.41 -83.62 -11.06
N GLY A 46 -95.33 -84.10 -10.21
CA GLY A 46 -96.62 -84.69 -10.59
C GLY A 46 -96.62 -86.21 -10.80
N GLN A 47 -95.47 -86.89 -10.71
CA GLN A 47 -95.36 -88.34 -10.90
C GLN A 47 -96.03 -89.12 -9.77
N LEU A 48 -96.83 -90.14 -10.11
CA LEU A 48 -97.49 -91.01 -9.13
C LEU A 48 -96.46 -91.90 -8.41
N LEU A 49 -96.40 -91.82 -7.08
CA LEU A 49 -95.51 -92.61 -6.23
C LEU A 49 -96.23 -93.77 -5.53
N LEU A 50 -97.45 -93.51 -5.05
CA LEU A 50 -98.28 -94.51 -4.38
C LEU A 50 -99.75 -94.19 -4.61
N THR A 51 -100.59 -95.21 -4.75
CA THR A 51 -102.05 -95.07 -4.85
C THR A 51 -102.73 -95.83 -3.74
N ALA A 52 -103.84 -95.31 -3.22
CA ALA A 52 -104.71 -96.01 -2.27
C ALA A 52 -105.51 -97.16 -2.93
N GLN A 53 -105.43 -97.33 -4.25
CA GLN A 53 -106.06 -98.45 -4.97
C GLN A 53 -105.12 -99.67 -4.98
N GLY A 54 -105.49 -100.74 -4.27
CA GLY A 54 -104.69 -101.96 -4.14
C GLY A 54 -105.00 -102.71 -2.83
N PRO A 55 -104.38 -103.88 -2.59
CA PRO A 55 -104.59 -104.63 -1.35
C PRO A 55 -104.13 -103.83 -0.13
N GLN A 56 -104.84 -103.96 0.99
CA GLN A 56 -104.40 -103.41 2.27
C GLN A 56 -103.28 -104.26 2.85
N ALA A 57 -102.29 -103.60 3.45
CA ALA A 57 -101.27 -104.29 4.23
C ALA A 57 -101.88 -104.83 5.53
N LEU A 58 -101.61 -106.09 5.87
CA LEU A 58 -102.07 -106.71 7.12
C LEU A 58 -101.54 -105.97 8.35
N ARG A 59 -100.28 -105.56 8.31
CA ARG A 59 -99.62 -104.73 9.33
C ARG A 59 -99.10 -103.47 8.65
N SER A 60 -99.89 -102.41 8.67
CA SER A 60 -99.57 -101.16 7.97
C SER A 60 -98.79 -100.18 8.85
N VAL A 61 -98.10 -99.23 8.20
CA VAL A 61 -97.36 -98.15 8.87
C VAL A 61 -98.27 -97.27 9.74
N ARG A 62 -99.58 -97.34 9.54
CA ARG A 62 -100.59 -96.74 10.42
C ARG A 62 -100.51 -97.23 11.87
N THR A 63 -99.86 -98.37 12.17
CA THR A 63 -99.63 -98.74 13.58
C THR A 63 -98.64 -97.81 14.28
N LEU A 64 -97.77 -97.12 13.54
CA LEU A 64 -96.75 -96.20 14.07
C LEU A 64 -97.05 -94.73 13.76
N LEU A 65 -97.75 -94.46 12.65
CA LEU A 65 -98.06 -93.11 12.18
C LEU A 65 -99.56 -92.80 12.32
N THR A 66 -99.85 -91.55 12.61
CA THR A 66 -101.20 -90.97 12.64
C THR A 66 -101.22 -89.71 11.78
N PRO A 67 -102.38 -89.36 11.19
CA PRO A 67 -102.54 -88.04 10.59
C PRO A 67 -102.25 -86.95 11.63
N ALA A 68 -101.54 -85.90 11.23
CA ALA A 68 -101.23 -84.76 12.09
C ALA A 68 -102.49 -83.97 12.44
N GLU A 69 -102.53 -83.38 13.64
CA GLU A 69 -103.65 -82.52 14.07
C GLU A 69 -103.77 -81.29 13.15
N ASN A 70 -104.99 -80.94 12.72
CA ASN A 70 -105.30 -79.84 11.82
C ASN A 70 -104.67 -79.93 10.40
N ALA A 71 -104.47 -81.15 9.88
CA ALA A 71 -104.08 -81.36 8.50
C ALA A 71 -105.15 -80.85 7.51
N ALA A 72 -104.73 -80.19 6.42
CA ALA A 72 -105.63 -79.71 5.37
C ALA A 72 -106.23 -80.83 4.49
N VAL A 73 -105.70 -82.05 4.61
CA VAL A 73 -106.20 -83.25 3.93
C VAL A 73 -106.94 -84.11 4.96
N ASP A 74 -108.11 -84.62 4.58
CA ASP A 74 -108.94 -85.46 5.46
C ASP A 74 -108.14 -86.66 5.99
N ALA A 75 -108.21 -86.87 7.31
CA ALA A 75 -107.53 -87.96 8.01
C ALA A 75 -107.87 -89.34 7.42
N THR A 76 -109.07 -89.53 6.87
CA THR A 76 -109.49 -90.76 6.19
C THR A 76 -108.64 -91.06 4.95
N VAL A 77 -108.30 -90.03 4.15
CA VAL A 77 -107.46 -90.14 2.95
C VAL A 77 -106.03 -90.47 3.33
N VAL A 78 -105.48 -89.79 4.35
CA VAL A 78 -104.12 -90.08 4.86
C VAL A 78 -104.04 -91.50 5.41
N ASN A 79 -105.04 -91.94 6.18
CA ASN A 79 -105.09 -93.32 6.69
C ASN A 79 -105.19 -94.35 5.56
N ALA A 80 -106.00 -94.11 4.52
CA ALA A 80 -106.12 -95.01 3.38
C ALA A 80 -104.78 -95.23 2.65
N VAL A 81 -103.97 -94.17 2.56
CA VAL A 81 -102.61 -94.18 2.01
C VAL A 81 -101.65 -94.94 2.93
N LEU A 82 -101.66 -94.67 4.24
CA LEU A 82 -100.84 -95.41 5.21
C LEU A 82 -101.15 -96.91 5.23
N ASP A 83 -102.41 -97.28 5.01
CA ASP A 83 -102.86 -98.68 4.92
C ASP A 83 -102.37 -99.41 3.66
N ARG A 84 -101.74 -98.72 2.71
CA ARG A 84 -101.05 -99.33 1.55
C ARG A 84 -99.55 -99.52 1.75
N ILE A 85 -99.02 -99.12 2.90
CA ILE A 85 -97.60 -99.27 3.21
C ILE A 85 -97.47 -100.27 4.34
N ALA A 86 -96.86 -101.43 4.08
CA ALA A 86 -96.65 -102.45 5.10
C ALA A 86 -95.45 -102.09 6.00
N LEU A 87 -95.43 -102.66 7.21
CA LEU A 87 -94.31 -102.54 8.15
C LEU A 87 -93.28 -103.67 8.05
N GLU A 88 -93.49 -104.62 7.15
CA GLU A 88 -92.63 -105.78 6.94
C GLU A 88 -92.58 -106.13 5.44
N PRO A 89 -91.52 -106.81 4.98
CA PRO A 89 -91.41 -107.27 3.61
C PRO A 89 -92.56 -108.20 3.19
N GLY A 90 -92.89 -108.20 1.90
CA GLY A 90 -93.94 -109.07 1.32
C GLY A 90 -95.16 -108.33 0.77
N HIS A 91 -95.24 -107.01 0.99
CA HIS A 91 -96.20 -106.12 0.31
C HIS A 91 -95.49 -105.34 -0.82
N PRO A 92 -96.18 -104.93 -1.92
CA PRO A 92 -95.55 -104.14 -2.98
C PRO A 92 -94.87 -102.86 -2.50
N THR A 93 -95.39 -102.23 -1.44
CA THR A 93 -94.71 -101.12 -0.77
C THR A 93 -94.64 -101.40 0.72
N TRP A 94 -93.43 -101.41 1.27
CA TRP A 94 -93.18 -101.70 2.67
C TRP A 94 -92.04 -100.84 3.23
N LEU A 95 -92.07 -100.61 4.53
CA LEU A 95 -91.04 -99.94 5.32
C LEU A 95 -90.80 -100.80 6.55
N SER A 96 -89.65 -100.65 7.18
CA SER A 96 -89.33 -101.35 8.42
C SER A 96 -88.77 -100.35 9.45
N PRO A 97 -89.03 -100.58 10.75
CA PRO A 97 -88.52 -99.76 11.86
C PRO A 97 -87.00 -99.52 11.87
N ASP A 98 -86.22 -100.37 11.20
CA ASP A 98 -84.76 -100.27 11.11
C ASP A 98 -84.27 -99.29 10.03
N GLY A 99 -85.17 -98.65 9.26
CA GLY A 99 -84.82 -97.78 8.15
C GLY A 99 -84.86 -98.46 6.78
N SER A 100 -85.10 -99.77 6.74
CA SER A 100 -85.23 -100.53 5.49
C SER A 100 -86.56 -100.24 4.81
N TRP A 101 -86.57 -100.20 3.49
CA TRP A 101 -87.78 -99.99 2.68
C TRP A 101 -87.75 -100.83 1.42
N GLY A 102 -88.93 -101.06 0.84
CA GLY A 102 -89.06 -101.58 -0.51
C GLY A 102 -90.29 -101.08 -1.25
N ASN A 103 -90.13 -100.93 -2.58
CA ASN A 103 -91.19 -100.62 -3.53
C ASN A 103 -91.01 -101.48 -4.80
N GLY A 104 -91.80 -102.55 -4.90
CA GLY A 104 -91.63 -103.61 -5.89
C GLY A 104 -90.22 -104.23 -5.77
N PRO A 105 -89.40 -104.22 -6.83
CA PRO A 105 -88.03 -104.74 -6.79
C PRO A 105 -87.02 -103.79 -6.13
N LEU A 106 -87.36 -102.51 -5.91
CA LEU A 106 -86.45 -101.56 -5.29
C LEU A 106 -86.45 -101.76 -3.78
N THR A 107 -85.26 -101.89 -3.19
CA THR A 107 -85.07 -101.92 -1.74
C THR A 107 -83.91 -101.02 -1.35
N GLY A 108 -83.94 -100.50 -0.13
CA GLY A 108 -82.86 -99.67 0.40
C GLY A 108 -82.97 -99.52 1.91
N CYS A 109 -82.00 -98.86 2.52
CA CYS A 109 -82.02 -98.54 3.94
C CYS A 109 -81.43 -97.14 4.15
N TYR A 110 -82.12 -96.33 4.94
CA TYR A 110 -81.58 -95.06 5.42
C TYR A 110 -82.08 -94.83 6.84
N ARG A 111 -81.15 -94.63 7.76
CA ARG A 111 -81.45 -94.41 9.17
C ARG A 111 -80.73 -93.14 9.64
N PRO A 112 -81.42 -92.00 9.74
CA PRO A 112 -80.87 -90.80 10.38
C PRO A 112 -80.68 -91.05 11.88
N ALA A 113 -79.82 -90.23 12.52
CA ALA A 113 -79.56 -90.32 13.97
C ALA A 113 -80.79 -89.96 14.83
N ALA A 114 -81.70 -89.14 14.30
CA ALA A 114 -82.97 -88.79 14.90
C ALA A 114 -83.97 -88.43 13.79
N ALA A 115 -85.27 -88.50 14.10
CA ALA A 115 -86.30 -87.95 13.22
C ALA A 115 -86.18 -86.41 13.15
N ARG A 116 -86.43 -85.84 11.97
CA ARG A 116 -86.22 -84.43 11.63
C ARG A 116 -87.43 -83.78 10.97
N PHE A 117 -88.33 -84.56 10.38
CA PHE A 117 -89.38 -84.07 9.48
C PHE A 117 -90.80 -84.39 9.97
N ILE A 118 -91.10 -85.63 10.37
CA ILE A 118 -92.40 -86.07 10.90
C ILE A 118 -92.46 -85.64 12.37
N GLY A 119 -93.53 -84.95 12.78
CA GLY A 119 -93.60 -84.39 14.13
C GLY A 119 -93.16 -82.92 14.24
N ALA A 120 -93.95 -82.11 14.95
CA ALA A 120 -93.56 -80.73 15.28
C ALA A 120 -92.31 -80.66 16.16
N ALA A 121 -92.16 -81.60 17.11
CA ALA A 121 -91.03 -81.69 18.03
C ALA A 121 -89.71 -82.03 17.30
N ALA A 122 -89.73 -83.05 16.42
CA ALA A 122 -88.59 -83.44 15.58
C ALA A 122 -88.08 -82.27 14.72
N ARG A 123 -89.00 -81.51 14.12
CA ARG A 123 -88.66 -80.31 13.33
C ARG A 123 -88.07 -79.18 14.18
N ALA A 124 -88.58 -78.97 15.39
CA ALA A 124 -88.03 -77.97 16.30
C ALA A 124 -86.61 -78.34 16.74
N ALA A 125 -86.37 -79.60 17.09
CA ALA A 125 -85.05 -80.12 17.44
C ALA A 125 -84.07 -80.02 16.27
N ALA A 126 -84.48 -80.42 15.06
CA ALA A 126 -83.64 -80.34 13.87
C ALA A 126 -83.29 -78.88 13.49
N ARG A 127 -84.21 -77.92 13.69
CA ARG A 127 -83.92 -76.49 13.51
C ARG A 127 -82.94 -75.96 14.57
N ALA A 128 -83.12 -76.31 15.84
CA ALA A 128 -82.23 -75.90 16.92
C ALA A 128 -80.80 -76.41 16.67
N ALA A 129 -80.64 -77.68 16.32
CA ALA A 129 -79.33 -78.26 15.99
C ALA A 129 -78.67 -77.54 14.80
N ARG A 130 -79.44 -77.17 13.78
CA ARG A 130 -78.91 -76.44 12.60
C ARG A 130 -78.48 -75.02 12.95
N LEU A 131 -79.18 -74.33 13.85
CA LEU A 131 -78.79 -72.99 14.30
C LEU A 131 -77.47 -73.03 15.08
N THR A 132 -77.30 -74.01 15.98
CA THR A 132 -76.03 -74.21 16.70
C THR A 132 -74.85 -74.43 15.75
N GLU A 133 -75.04 -75.26 14.71
CA GLU A 133 -74.00 -75.49 13.69
C GLU A 133 -73.64 -74.19 12.93
N ILE A 134 -74.63 -73.36 12.61
CA ILE A 134 -74.40 -72.07 11.95
C ILE A 134 -73.65 -71.10 12.87
N ASP A 135 -74.02 -71.05 14.16
CA ASP A 135 -73.34 -70.22 15.15
C ASP A 135 -71.87 -70.62 15.30
N ASP A 136 -71.57 -71.93 15.33
CA ASP A 136 -70.20 -72.44 15.38
C ASP A 136 -69.39 -72.04 14.15
N LEU A 137 -69.99 -72.12 12.95
CA LEU A 137 -69.36 -71.69 11.71
C LEU A 137 -69.07 -70.18 11.69
N LEU A 138 -70.00 -69.36 12.18
CA LEU A 138 -69.81 -67.92 12.30
C LEU A 138 -68.69 -67.56 13.28
N GLN A 139 -68.61 -68.25 14.42
CA GLN A 139 -67.52 -68.06 15.38
C GLN A 139 -66.15 -68.44 14.79
N LEU A 140 -66.08 -69.52 14.01
CA LEU A 140 -64.85 -69.90 13.31
C LEU A 140 -64.42 -68.86 12.28
N GLN A 141 -65.37 -68.30 11.52
CA GLN A 141 -65.08 -67.24 10.56
C GLN A 141 -64.56 -65.97 11.25
N GLN A 142 -65.20 -65.53 12.33
CA GLN A 142 -64.79 -64.35 13.11
C GLN A 142 -63.35 -64.51 13.63
N ARG A 143 -63.04 -65.66 14.26
CA ARG A 143 -61.69 -65.97 14.74
C ARG A 143 -60.66 -66.02 13.61
N GLY A 144 -61.06 -66.47 12.42
CA GLY A 144 -60.20 -66.47 11.23
C GLY A 144 -59.85 -65.05 10.78
N GLN A 145 -60.84 -64.16 10.76
CA GLN A 145 -60.67 -62.77 10.38
C GLN A 145 -59.81 -62.00 11.38
N GLU A 146 -60.07 -62.15 12.69
CA GLU A 146 -59.22 -61.57 13.74
C GLU A 146 -57.75 -61.99 13.59
N ARG A 147 -57.47 -63.29 13.36
CA ARG A 147 -56.11 -63.76 13.16
C ARG A 147 -55.45 -63.18 11.91
N SER A 148 -56.20 -62.98 10.83
CA SER A 148 -55.69 -62.36 9.61
C SER A 148 -55.29 -60.91 9.86
N GLU A 149 -56.15 -60.14 10.52
CA GLU A 149 -55.88 -58.74 10.88
C GLU A 149 -54.65 -58.64 11.80
N HIS A 150 -54.55 -59.51 12.80
CA HIS A 150 -53.37 -59.60 13.66
C HIS A 150 -52.09 -59.96 12.89
N HIS A 151 -52.19 -60.85 11.90
CA HIS A 151 -51.05 -61.23 11.07
C HIS A 151 -50.57 -60.06 10.19
N ASP A 152 -51.48 -59.32 9.59
CA ASP A 152 -51.17 -58.15 8.76
C ASP A 152 -50.48 -57.06 9.58
N VAL A 153 -50.97 -56.77 10.79
CA VAL A 153 -50.33 -55.82 11.72
C VAL A 153 -48.89 -56.24 12.05
N LEU A 154 -48.67 -57.53 12.35
CA LEU A 154 -47.33 -58.03 12.65
C LEU A 154 -46.39 -57.98 11.44
N LYS A 155 -46.92 -58.26 10.25
CA LYS A 155 -46.18 -58.21 8.98
C LYS A 155 -45.74 -56.78 8.67
N ASP A 156 -46.62 -55.81 8.84
CA ASP A 156 -46.30 -54.39 8.66
C ASP A 156 -45.27 -53.91 9.67
N ALA A 157 -45.40 -54.32 10.94
CA ALA A 157 -44.40 -54.02 11.97
C ALA A 157 -43.02 -54.62 11.64
N SER A 158 -42.97 -55.86 11.16
CA SER A 158 -41.72 -56.51 10.74
C SER A 158 -41.07 -55.75 9.58
N LYS A 159 -41.86 -55.38 8.56
CA LYS A 159 -41.36 -54.63 7.40
C LYS A 159 -40.82 -53.27 7.82
N ALA A 160 -41.52 -52.55 8.70
CA ALA A 160 -41.05 -51.28 9.24
C ALA A 160 -39.70 -51.44 9.99
N LEU A 161 -39.55 -52.52 10.77
CA LEU A 161 -38.31 -52.82 11.48
C LEU A 161 -37.14 -53.12 10.53
N GLU A 162 -37.37 -53.90 9.47
CA GLU A 162 -36.37 -54.18 8.43
C GLU A 162 -35.92 -52.90 7.72
N GLU A 163 -36.87 -52.04 7.33
CA GLU A 163 -36.55 -50.76 6.71
C GLU A 163 -35.76 -49.83 7.65
N HIS A 164 -36.05 -49.86 8.95
CA HIS A 164 -35.26 -49.16 9.96
C HIS A 164 -33.83 -49.70 10.07
N LEU A 165 -33.65 -51.02 10.05
CA LEU A 165 -32.32 -51.64 10.07
C LEU A 165 -31.48 -51.27 8.84
N VAL A 166 -32.10 -51.17 7.67
CA VAL A 166 -31.40 -50.77 6.42
C VAL A 166 -31.01 -49.29 6.44
N ARG A 167 -31.89 -48.41 6.95
CA ARG A 167 -31.67 -46.95 6.99
C ARG A 167 -30.85 -46.49 8.20
N ALA A 168 -30.68 -47.33 9.21
CA ALA A 168 -29.85 -47.02 10.37
C ALA A 168 -28.39 -46.74 9.95
N PRO A 169 -27.75 -45.66 10.44
CA PRO A 169 -26.35 -45.39 10.17
C PRO A 169 -25.49 -46.58 10.66
N ARG A 170 -24.80 -47.25 9.73
CA ARG A 170 -23.93 -48.38 10.08
C ARG A 170 -22.81 -47.90 10.99
N SER A 171 -22.67 -48.54 12.16
CA SER A 171 -21.68 -48.25 13.20
C SER A 171 -20.25 -48.13 12.65
N ALA A 172 -19.91 -48.91 11.63
CA ALA A 172 -18.63 -48.85 10.93
C ALA A 172 -18.33 -47.46 10.34
N ARG A 173 -19.28 -46.85 9.62
CA ARG A 173 -19.08 -45.51 9.01
C ARG A 173 -18.86 -44.45 10.08
N LEU A 174 -19.64 -44.52 11.17
CA LEU A 174 -19.52 -43.61 12.31
C LEU A 174 -18.19 -43.81 13.04
N ALA A 175 -17.73 -45.06 13.19
CA ALA A 175 -16.42 -45.39 13.78
C ALA A 175 -15.27 -44.86 12.92
N THR A 176 -15.30 -45.04 11.59
CA THR A 176 -14.29 -44.44 10.69
C THR A 176 -14.27 -42.92 10.77
N LEU A 177 -15.43 -42.26 10.78
CA LEU A 177 -15.49 -40.80 10.90
C LEU A 177 -14.95 -40.31 12.26
N ARG A 178 -15.20 -41.04 13.34
CA ARG A 178 -14.61 -40.74 14.67
C ARG A 178 -13.10 -40.93 14.67
N LEU A 179 -12.59 -41.97 14.04
CA LEU A 179 -11.15 -42.22 13.92
C LEU A 179 -10.47 -41.10 13.11
N GLN A 180 -11.07 -40.72 11.97
CA GLN A 180 -10.60 -39.61 11.14
C GLN A 180 -10.63 -38.28 11.89
N ALA A 181 -11.70 -37.99 12.63
CA ALA A 181 -11.79 -36.79 13.47
C ALA A 181 -10.74 -36.77 14.58
N ALA A 182 -10.47 -37.92 15.23
CA ALA A 182 -9.43 -38.05 16.24
C ALA A 182 -8.02 -37.85 15.64
N ALA A 183 -7.75 -38.44 14.47
CA ALA A 183 -6.49 -38.27 13.76
C ALA A 183 -6.27 -36.81 13.32
N ALA A 184 -7.30 -36.16 12.76
CA ALA A 184 -7.23 -34.75 12.38
C ALA A 184 -6.99 -33.85 13.59
N ARG A 185 -7.63 -34.12 14.74
CA ARG A 185 -7.39 -33.39 16.00
C ARG A 185 -5.94 -33.57 16.47
N ALA A 186 -5.43 -34.79 16.46
CA ALA A 186 -4.04 -35.06 16.84
C ALA A 186 -3.05 -34.30 15.93
N GLN A 187 -3.32 -34.27 14.62
CA GLN A 187 -2.49 -33.56 13.65
C GLN A 187 -2.52 -32.04 13.88
N ILE A 188 -3.68 -31.44 14.17
CA ILE A 188 -3.80 -30.02 14.52
C ILE A 188 -2.99 -29.70 15.79
N VAL A 189 -3.07 -30.55 16.81
CA VAL A 189 -2.29 -30.36 18.05
C VAL A 189 -0.79 -30.44 17.78
N ALA A 190 -0.34 -31.41 16.98
CA ALA A 190 1.06 -31.53 16.58
C ALA A 190 1.55 -30.30 15.81
N ARG A 191 0.81 -29.85 14.79
CA ARG A 191 1.14 -28.66 13.99
C ARG A 191 1.14 -27.39 14.82
N ARG A 192 0.23 -27.24 15.79
CA ARG A 192 0.23 -26.10 16.73
C ARG A 192 1.46 -26.11 17.64
N ARG A 193 1.92 -27.27 18.10
CA ARG A 193 3.16 -27.38 18.88
C ARG A 193 4.38 -26.99 18.05
N GLU A 194 4.46 -27.50 16.82
CA GLU A 194 5.54 -27.17 15.87
C GLU A 194 5.56 -25.66 15.55
N ALA A 195 4.40 -25.07 15.24
CA ALA A 195 4.28 -23.63 15.00
C ALA A 195 4.70 -22.78 16.21
N ARG A 196 4.37 -23.22 17.44
CA ARG A 196 4.83 -22.55 18.66
C ARG A 196 6.34 -22.64 18.83
N ALA A 197 6.93 -23.82 18.62
CA ALA A 197 8.38 -24.00 18.72
C ALA A 197 9.13 -23.11 17.72
N LEU A 198 8.65 -23.04 16.47
CA LEU A 198 9.21 -22.17 15.43
C LEU A 198 9.04 -20.68 15.78
N ALA A 199 7.90 -20.29 16.34
CA ALA A 199 7.67 -18.91 16.78
C ALA A 199 8.61 -18.51 17.93
N GLU A 200 8.78 -19.40 18.92
CA GLU A 200 9.71 -19.20 20.04
C GLU A 200 11.17 -19.13 19.57
N GLU A 201 11.54 -19.91 18.55
CA GLU A 201 12.87 -19.86 17.93
C GLU A 201 13.10 -18.57 17.14
N ALA A 202 12.13 -18.15 16.33
CA ALA A 202 12.17 -16.88 15.62
C ALA A 202 12.27 -15.69 16.58
N GLU A 203 11.52 -15.71 17.69
CA GLU A 203 11.59 -14.68 18.72
C GLU A 203 12.96 -14.65 19.41
N ARG A 204 13.53 -15.83 19.72
CA ARG A 204 14.90 -15.93 20.25
C ARG A 204 15.93 -15.34 19.28
N MET A 205 15.85 -15.68 17.99
CA MET A 205 16.74 -15.14 16.96
C MET A 205 16.59 -13.63 16.81
N GLN A 206 15.35 -13.12 16.82
CA GLN A 206 15.07 -11.68 16.72
C GLN A 206 15.61 -10.92 17.93
N ARG A 207 15.45 -11.45 19.15
CA ARG A 207 16.02 -10.84 20.36
C ARG A 207 17.55 -10.84 20.31
N ALA A 208 18.17 -11.93 19.87
CA ALA A 208 19.63 -12.00 19.71
C ALA A 208 20.15 -11.02 18.65
N TRP A 209 19.45 -10.90 17.51
CA TRP A 209 19.79 -9.95 16.46
C TRP A 209 19.63 -8.50 16.92
N THR A 210 18.51 -8.15 17.55
CA THR A 210 18.28 -6.79 18.05
C THR A 210 19.29 -6.40 19.15
N ALA A 211 19.67 -7.32 20.03
CA ALA A 211 20.73 -7.07 21.02
C ALA A 211 22.10 -6.84 20.36
N ARG A 212 22.48 -7.67 19.38
CA ARG A 212 23.73 -7.48 18.61
C ARG A 212 23.72 -6.18 17.83
N ASN A 213 22.61 -5.86 17.17
CA ASN A 213 22.48 -4.63 16.38
C ASN A 213 22.56 -3.40 17.30
N ARG A 214 21.89 -3.42 18.46
CA ARG A 214 22.00 -2.34 19.45
C ARG A 214 23.43 -2.15 19.94
N SER A 215 24.12 -3.24 20.30
CA SER A 215 25.52 -3.17 20.73
C SER A 215 26.43 -2.63 19.62
N HIS A 216 26.21 -3.00 18.36
CA HIS A 216 26.91 -2.44 17.20
C HIS A 216 26.66 -0.94 17.06
N GLN A 217 25.41 -0.49 17.15
CA GLN A 217 25.04 0.93 17.10
C GLN A 217 25.66 1.73 18.24
N GLU A 218 25.66 1.21 19.46
CA GLU A 218 26.31 1.83 20.62
C GLU A 218 27.83 1.99 20.41
N ILE A 219 28.50 0.96 19.87
CA ILE A 219 29.94 1.02 19.54
C ILE A 219 30.20 2.04 18.43
N CYS A 220 29.41 2.03 17.35
CA CYS A 220 29.52 2.99 16.27
C CYS A 220 29.32 4.43 16.77
N ALA A 221 28.29 4.68 17.56
CA ALA A 221 28.02 5.99 18.16
C ALA A 221 29.15 6.45 19.10
N ALA A 222 29.66 5.56 19.96
CA ALA A 222 30.77 5.88 20.86
C ALA A 222 32.07 6.24 20.11
N LEU A 223 32.29 5.64 18.95
CA LEU A 223 33.45 5.91 18.08
C LEU A 223 33.19 7.03 17.05
N GLY A 224 31.98 7.59 17.00
CA GLY A 224 31.57 8.56 15.97
C GLY A 224 31.55 8.00 14.55
N MET A 225 31.35 6.69 14.41
CA MET A 225 31.37 5.95 13.14
C MET A 225 29.95 5.73 12.59
N PRO A 226 29.77 5.63 11.26
CA PRO A 226 28.53 5.20 10.65
C PRO A 226 28.11 3.78 11.10
N GLU A 227 26.82 3.51 11.17
CA GLU A 227 26.27 2.21 11.58
C GLU A 227 26.17 1.21 10.41
N ASP A 228 26.09 1.72 9.18
CA ASP A 228 25.93 0.93 7.96
C ASP A 228 27.28 0.48 7.37
N ILE A 229 27.23 -0.63 6.64
CA ILE A 229 28.43 -1.25 6.05
C ILE A 229 29.10 -0.30 5.05
N ASP A 230 28.32 0.41 4.23
CA ASP A 230 28.86 1.30 3.19
C ASP A 230 29.58 2.50 3.81
N GLY A 231 29.01 3.10 4.87
CA GLY A 231 29.63 4.15 5.65
C GLY A 231 30.94 3.72 6.32
N LEU A 232 30.98 2.52 6.92
CA LEU A 232 32.21 1.98 7.51
C LEU A 232 33.29 1.69 6.46
N LEU A 233 32.91 1.19 5.28
CA LEU A 233 33.84 1.00 4.16
C LEU A 233 34.40 2.34 3.66
N ALA A 234 33.59 3.39 3.62
CA ALA A 234 34.03 4.73 3.26
C ALA A 234 35.02 5.30 4.28
N VAL A 235 34.73 5.20 5.59
CA VAL A 235 35.67 5.62 6.64
C VAL A 235 36.99 4.87 6.54
N ARG A 236 36.95 3.55 6.31
CA ARG A 236 38.17 2.76 6.06
C ARG A 236 38.96 3.28 4.85
N GLY A 237 38.26 3.62 3.76
CA GLY A 237 38.87 4.22 2.58
C GLY A 237 39.55 5.56 2.87
N TYR A 238 38.87 6.46 3.60
CA TYR A 238 39.45 7.74 4.02
C TYR A 238 40.65 7.55 4.96
N ALA A 239 40.59 6.61 5.89
CA ALA A 239 41.71 6.30 6.78
C ALA A 239 42.94 5.80 6.00
N GLN A 240 42.73 4.93 5.00
CA GLN A 240 43.80 4.46 4.13
C GLN A 240 44.39 5.58 3.27
N GLN A 241 43.56 6.49 2.75
CA GLN A 241 44.01 7.66 2.01
C GLN A 241 44.79 8.63 2.89
N ALA A 242 44.32 8.89 4.10
CA ALA A 242 45.02 9.72 5.08
C ALA A 242 46.37 9.10 5.47
N GLN A 243 46.41 7.79 5.70
CA GLN A 243 47.66 7.07 5.96
C GLN A 243 48.66 7.22 4.79
N ALA A 244 48.21 7.01 3.56
CA ALA A 244 49.06 7.18 2.38
C ALA A 244 49.54 8.63 2.21
N ALA A 245 48.67 9.62 2.48
CA ALA A 245 49.04 11.02 2.46
C ALA A 245 50.09 11.36 3.53
N CYS A 246 49.93 10.88 4.77
CA CYS A 246 50.93 11.05 5.82
C CYS A 246 52.27 10.43 5.42
N SER A 247 52.28 9.19 4.91
CA SER A 247 53.52 8.56 4.44
C SER A 247 54.19 9.35 3.30
N ASN A 248 53.42 9.93 2.38
CA ASN A 248 53.98 10.79 1.33
C ASN A 248 54.59 12.08 1.89
N VAL A 249 53.95 12.68 2.91
CA VAL A 249 54.48 13.85 3.60
C VAL A 249 55.79 13.50 4.31
N ASP A 250 55.86 12.37 5.02
CA ASP A 250 57.10 11.93 5.67
C ASP A 250 58.24 11.77 4.66
N HIS A 251 58.00 11.10 3.53
CA HIS A 251 59.00 10.97 2.46
C HIS A 251 59.41 12.34 1.88
N ALA A 252 58.46 13.27 1.72
CA ALA A 252 58.75 14.61 1.24
C ALA A 252 59.61 15.39 2.26
N VAL A 253 59.33 15.25 3.56
CA VAL A 253 60.13 15.84 4.65
C VAL A 253 61.54 15.26 4.66
N GLU A 254 61.71 13.95 4.55
CA GLU A 254 63.03 13.30 4.43
C GLU A 254 63.80 13.80 3.20
N THR A 255 63.11 13.96 2.07
CA THR A 255 63.71 14.49 0.85
C THR A 255 64.19 15.93 1.04
N VAL A 256 63.34 16.80 1.60
CA VAL A 256 63.68 18.21 1.86
C VAL A 256 64.83 18.32 2.87
N THR A 257 64.80 17.57 3.96
CA THR A 257 65.87 17.56 4.97
C THR A 257 67.20 17.08 4.37
N SER A 258 67.20 16.04 3.54
CA SER A 258 68.38 15.58 2.79
C SER A 258 68.93 16.65 1.84
N HIS A 259 68.05 17.37 1.13
CA HIS A 259 68.45 18.49 0.28
C HIS A 259 69.03 19.66 1.09
N LEU A 260 68.43 20.01 2.22
CA LEU A 260 68.91 21.05 3.13
C LEU A 260 70.28 20.68 3.71
N ASP A 261 70.49 19.43 4.12
CA ASP A 261 71.78 18.94 4.61
C ASP A 261 72.85 18.96 3.52
N ARG A 262 72.51 18.55 2.29
CA ARG A 262 73.43 18.64 1.15
C ARG A 262 73.81 20.09 0.85
N HIS A 263 72.83 20.99 0.87
CA HIS A 263 73.06 22.43 0.71
C HIS A 263 73.93 22.99 1.84
N ARG A 264 73.65 22.64 3.11
CA ARG A 264 74.44 23.07 4.27
C ARG A 264 75.88 22.59 4.19
N LYS A 265 76.11 21.34 3.77
CA LYS A 265 77.46 20.79 3.52
C LYS A 265 78.16 21.51 2.37
N ALA A 266 77.45 21.84 1.29
CA ALA A 266 78.02 22.60 0.17
C ALA A 266 78.41 24.01 0.60
N TRP A 267 77.58 24.70 1.38
CA TRP A 267 77.88 26.02 1.92
C TRP A 267 79.05 26.00 2.90
N GLY A 268 79.11 25.03 3.82
CA GLY A 268 80.25 24.87 4.73
C GLY A 268 81.58 24.55 4.03
N ARG A 269 81.56 24.15 2.74
CA ARG A 269 82.78 23.99 1.93
C ARG A 269 83.24 25.29 1.26
N LEU A 270 82.39 26.33 1.19
CA LEU A 270 82.77 27.59 0.56
C LEU A 270 83.85 28.32 1.37
N ASP A 271 83.66 28.45 2.69
CA ASP A 271 84.62 29.14 3.57
C ASP A 271 86.05 28.56 3.47
N PRO A 272 86.29 27.24 3.63
CA PRO A 272 87.64 26.69 3.51
C PRO A 272 88.20 26.77 2.07
N VAL A 273 87.33 26.79 1.05
CA VAL A 273 87.77 26.99 -0.35
C VAL A 273 88.17 28.45 -0.59
N GLN A 274 87.41 29.40 -0.06
CA GLN A 274 87.74 30.82 -0.10
C GLN A 274 89.04 31.09 0.65
N GLU A 275 89.20 30.56 1.86
CA GLU A 275 90.42 30.71 2.66
C GLU A 275 91.64 30.16 1.93
N ARG A 276 91.54 28.95 1.36
CA ARG A 276 92.62 28.36 0.55
C ARG A 276 92.96 29.21 -0.67
N ARG A 277 91.94 29.79 -1.33
CA ARG A 277 92.15 30.69 -2.47
C ARG A 277 92.87 31.97 -2.02
N THR A 278 92.42 32.62 -0.95
CA THR A 278 93.04 33.83 -0.41
C THR A 278 94.49 33.58 -0.02
N GLN A 279 94.77 32.49 0.72
CA GLN A 279 96.14 32.11 1.09
C GLN A 279 97.02 31.83 -0.14
N ALA A 280 96.48 31.18 -1.18
CA ALA A 280 97.21 30.94 -2.42
C ALA A 280 97.50 32.24 -3.19
N GLU A 281 96.53 33.18 -3.22
CA GLU A 281 96.69 34.50 -3.82
C GLU A 281 97.75 35.34 -3.07
N GLU A 282 97.71 35.38 -1.73
CA GLU A 282 98.72 36.06 -0.89
C GLU A 282 100.13 35.45 -1.05
N THR A 283 100.20 34.12 -1.13
CA THR A 283 101.48 33.42 -1.37
C THR A 283 102.03 33.75 -2.77
N ALA A 284 101.17 33.80 -3.79
CA ALA A 284 101.57 34.19 -5.14
C ALA A 284 102.02 35.66 -5.20
N GLU A 285 101.32 36.57 -4.52
CA GLU A 285 101.67 38.00 -4.48
C GLU A 285 103.02 38.22 -3.77
N SER A 286 103.24 37.59 -2.61
CA SER A 286 104.52 37.68 -1.89
C SER A 286 105.70 37.06 -2.67
N ALA A 287 105.48 35.93 -3.34
CA ALA A 287 106.48 35.33 -4.22
C ALA A 287 106.81 36.25 -5.41
N TRP A 288 105.80 36.88 -6.01
CA TRP A 288 105.98 37.85 -7.10
C TRP A 288 106.73 39.11 -6.66
N LEU A 289 106.43 39.65 -5.47
CA LEU A 289 107.15 40.78 -4.88
C LEU A 289 108.63 40.43 -4.62
N THR A 290 108.89 39.22 -4.13
CA THR A 290 110.27 38.75 -3.91
C THR A 290 111.02 38.60 -5.22
N TRP A 291 110.42 37.93 -6.21
CA TRP A 291 111.01 37.76 -7.53
C TRP A 291 111.27 39.11 -8.23
N SER A 292 110.31 40.04 -8.19
CA SER A 292 110.47 41.36 -8.82
C SER A 292 111.58 42.19 -8.16
N ARG A 293 111.71 42.11 -6.83
CA ARG A 293 112.82 42.75 -6.08
C ARG A 293 114.18 42.19 -6.50
N GLU A 294 114.32 40.87 -6.53
CA GLU A 294 115.59 40.22 -6.91
C GLU A 294 115.92 40.45 -8.39
N ALA A 295 114.92 40.42 -9.28
CA ALA A 295 115.08 40.72 -10.69
C ALA A 295 115.52 42.18 -10.92
N ALA A 296 114.94 43.13 -10.17
CA ALA A 296 115.34 44.54 -10.21
C ALA A 296 116.76 44.76 -9.66
N ALA A 297 117.14 44.07 -8.58
CA ALA A 297 118.50 44.13 -8.04
C ALA A 297 119.53 43.58 -9.03
N LEU A 298 119.23 42.45 -9.69
CA LEU A 298 120.07 41.86 -10.73
C LEU A 298 120.19 42.78 -11.95
N ALA A 299 119.09 43.43 -12.36
CA ALA A 299 119.09 44.40 -13.46
C ALA A 299 119.98 45.62 -13.11
N ALA A 300 119.84 46.18 -11.90
CA ALA A 300 120.67 47.29 -11.42
C ALA A 300 122.16 46.91 -11.32
N LEU A 301 122.48 45.70 -10.84
CA LEU A 301 123.85 45.19 -10.79
C LEU A 301 124.46 45.01 -12.19
N ARG A 302 123.67 44.54 -13.16
CA ARG A 302 124.10 44.42 -14.56
C ARG A 302 124.32 45.78 -15.22
N GLU A 303 123.51 46.78 -14.90
CA GLU A 303 123.68 48.15 -15.38
C GLU A 303 124.87 48.87 -14.74
N ALA A 304 125.15 48.61 -13.47
CA ALA A 304 126.27 49.21 -12.73
C ALA A 304 127.65 48.73 -13.23
N LEU A 305 127.73 47.58 -13.91
CA LEU A 305 128.96 47.03 -14.46
C LEU A 305 129.42 47.68 -15.78
N GLY A 306 128.79 48.77 -16.23
CA GLY A 306 129.18 49.44 -17.49
C GLY A 306 128.76 50.91 -17.66
N ALA A 307 128.42 51.65 -16.60
CA ALA A 307 127.87 53.00 -16.71
C ALA A 307 128.84 54.12 -16.28
N ASP A 308 128.92 55.15 -17.13
CA ASP A 308 129.61 56.43 -16.94
C ASP A 308 128.90 57.30 -15.86
N PRO A 309 129.60 57.94 -14.90
CA PRO A 309 128.97 58.66 -13.76
C PRO A 309 127.87 59.68 -14.13
N ASP A 310 127.95 60.31 -15.30
CA ASP A 310 126.94 61.28 -15.77
C ASP A 310 125.66 60.62 -16.29
N GLN A 311 125.71 59.37 -16.76
CA GLN A 311 124.51 58.60 -17.11
C GLN A 311 123.75 58.15 -15.85
N VAL A 312 124.46 57.84 -14.77
CA VAL A 312 123.84 57.45 -13.49
C VAL A 312 123.02 58.60 -12.89
N HIS A 313 123.52 59.83 -12.95
CA HIS A 313 122.78 61.01 -12.45
C HIS A 313 121.52 61.32 -13.27
N ARG A 314 121.57 61.14 -14.60
CA ARG A 314 120.39 61.34 -15.47
C ARG A 314 119.31 60.31 -15.17
N ARG A 315 119.72 59.04 -15.03
CA ARG A 315 118.83 57.93 -14.67
C ARG A 315 118.26 58.07 -13.27
N LEU A 316 119.02 58.61 -12.30
CA LEU A 316 118.50 58.92 -10.97
C LEU A 316 117.36 59.94 -11.05
N LYS A 317 117.51 61.03 -11.83
CA LYS A 317 116.44 62.02 -12.02
C LYS A 317 115.22 61.45 -12.74
N GLU A 318 115.42 60.57 -13.73
CA GLU A 318 114.33 59.89 -14.44
C GLU A 318 113.61 58.90 -13.50
N ALA A 319 114.34 58.13 -12.70
CA ALA A 319 113.79 57.22 -11.70
C ALA A 319 113.06 57.96 -10.57
N GLU A 320 113.57 59.09 -10.10
CA GLU A 320 112.89 59.96 -9.13
C GLU A 320 111.59 60.56 -9.71
N ALA A 321 111.59 60.92 -10.99
CA ALA A 321 110.38 61.40 -11.67
C ALA A 321 109.34 60.28 -11.85
N GLU A 322 109.76 59.06 -12.21
CA GLU A 322 108.88 57.90 -12.29
C GLU A 322 108.38 57.44 -10.91
N LEU A 323 109.20 57.54 -9.87
CA LEU A 323 108.79 57.26 -8.49
C LEU A 323 107.69 58.22 -8.04
N ARG A 324 107.86 59.52 -8.29
CA ARG A 324 106.80 60.51 -7.99
C ARG A 324 105.50 60.22 -8.74
N ARG A 325 105.58 59.88 -10.04
CA ARG A 325 104.40 59.51 -10.84
C ARG A 325 103.70 58.27 -10.32
N THR A 326 104.45 57.25 -9.90
CA THR A 326 103.90 56.01 -9.35
C THR A 326 103.33 56.21 -7.94
N GLU A 327 103.96 57.02 -7.09
CA GLU A 327 103.42 57.43 -5.79
C GLU A 327 102.09 58.19 -5.94
N ASP A 328 101.99 59.10 -6.91
CA ASP A 328 100.75 59.83 -7.19
C ASP A 328 99.64 58.89 -7.71
N ARG A 329 99.97 57.94 -8.59
CA ARG A 329 99.02 56.90 -9.05
C ARG A 329 98.58 55.98 -7.91
N LEU A 330 99.49 55.59 -7.02
CA LEU A 330 99.18 54.77 -5.85
C LEU A 330 98.25 55.53 -4.88
N ARG A 331 98.53 56.81 -4.65
CA ARG A 331 97.69 57.68 -3.82
C ARG A 331 96.30 57.84 -4.42
N HIS A 332 96.20 58.04 -5.73
CA HIS A 332 94.93 58.11 -6.44
C HIS A 332 94.13 56.80 -6.32
N SER A 333 94.78 55.65 -6.57
CA SER A 333 94.15 54.33 -6.51
C SER A 333 93.69 53.98 -5.09
N ARG A 334 94.49 54.28 -4.06
CA ARG A 334 94.09 54.14 -2.65
C ARG A 334 92.88 55.01 -2.31
N SER A 335 92.82 56.24 -2.82
CA SER A 335 91.65 57.10 -2.63
C SER A 335 90.39 56.52 -3.30
N GLN A 336 90.53 55.85 -4.44
CA GLN A 336 89.42 55.18 -5.11
C GLN A 336 88.96 53.94 -4.35
N ILE A 337 89.87 53.14 -3.80
CA ILE A 337 89.52 51.99 -2.95
C ILE A 337 88.71 52.46 -1.74
N VAL A 338 89.18 53.49 -1.01
CA VAL A 338 88.43 54.03 0.14
C VAL A 338 87.03 54.53 -0.25
N LYS A 339 86.90 55.21 -1.40
CA LYS A 339 85.60 55.63 -1.91
C LYS A 339 84.69 54.45 -2.26
N LEU A 340 85.21 53.43 -2.94
CA LEU A 340 84.43 52.25 -3.33
C LEU A 340 84.01 51.43 -2.12
N THR A 341 84.88 51.22 -1.12
CA THR A 341 84.53 50.55 0.14
C THR A 341 83.42 51.30 0.88
N GLY A 342 83.48 52.64 0.92
CA GLY A 342 82.40 53.45 1.49
C GLY A 342 81.07 53.32 0.72
N LEU A 343 81.11 53.22 -0.60
CA LEU A 343 79.93 52.98 -1.43
C LEU A 343 79.33 51.58 -1.21
N VAL A 344 80.16 50.54 -1.08
CA VAL A 344 79.72 49.17 -0.76
C VAL A 344 79.07 49.13 0.62
N ALA A 345 79.71 49.69 1.65
CA ALA A 345 79.15 49.74 3.00
C ALA A 345 77.80 50.49 3.04
N SER A 346 77.68 51.63 2.33
CA SER A 346 76.42 52.36 2.22
C SER A 346 75.34 51.57 1.46
N ALA A 347 75.72 50.80 0.44
CA ALA A 347 74.80 49.94 -0.30
C ALA A 347 74.31 48.76 0.55
N GLU A 348 75.19 48.14 1.34
CA GLU A 348 74.84 47.08 2.29
C GLU A 348 73.90 47.58 3.39
N GLU A 349 74.18 48.74 3.98
CA GLU A 349 73.30 49.36 4.98
C GLU A 349 71.92 49.68 4.39
N LYS A 350 71.86 50.27 3.19
CA LYS A 350 70.59 50.54 2.49
C LYS A 350 69.83 49.26 2.16
N ALA A 351 70.51 48.20 1.73
CA ALA A 351 69.88 46.91 1.44
C ALA A 351 69.32 46.27 2.72
N GLN A 352 70.05 46.37 3.85
CA GLN A 352 69.59 45.85 5.13
C GLN A 352 68.36 46.62 5.64
N VAL A 353 68.39 47.95 5.58
CA VAL A 353 67.23 48.80 5.93
C VAL A 353 66.03 48.51 5.02
N ALA A 354 66.25 48.32 3.71
CA ALA A 354 65.18 47.97 2.78
C ALA A 354 64.57 46.59 3.07
N ARG A 355 65.40 45.59 3.42
CA ARG A 355 64.91 44.27 3.85
C ARG A 355 64.09 44.36 5.13
N GLN A 356 64.56 45.10 6.13
CA GLN A 356 63.82 45.28 7.37
C GLN A 356 62.47 45.97 7.11
N LYS A 357 62.46 47.04 6.31
CA LYS A 357 61.22 47.70 5.89
C LYS A 357 60.27 46.78 5.15
N ALA A 358 60.78 45.86 4.32
CA ALA A 358 59.94 44.88 3.62
C ALA A 358 59.33 43.85 4.58
N VAL A 359 60.07 43.40 5.59
CA VAL A 359 59.56 42.51 6.65
C VAL A 359 58.48 43.23 7.47
N ASP A 360 58.76 44.45 7.92
CA ASP A 360 57.81 45.26 8.70
C ASP A 360 56.54 45.55 7.89
N ALA A 361 56.68 45.89 6.60
CA ALA A 361 55.55 46.12 5.70
C ALA A 361 54.72 44.85 5.47
N LYS A 362 55.35 43.66 5.38
CA LYS A 362 54.65 42.38 5.25
C LYS A 362 53.89 42.03 6.53
N ALA A 363 54.50 42.23 7.69
CA ALA A 363 53.83 42.03 8.98
C ALA A 363 52.62 42.97 9.14
N ALA A 364 52.79 44.25 8.79
CA ALA A 364 51.70 45.22 8.78
C ALA A 364 50.58 44.82 7.82
N LEU A 365 50.91 44.32 6.62
CA LEU A 365 49.92 43.84 5.65
C LEU A 365 49.08 42.68 6.20
N ILE A 366 49.72 41.71 6.86
CA ILE A 366 49.03 40.55 7.47
C ILE A 366 48.10 41.03 8.59
N GLN A 367 48.57 41.91 9.48
CA GLN A 367 47.73 42.49 10.53
C GLN A 367 46.51 43.24 9.96
N GLN A 368 46.71 44.06 8.93
CA GLN A 368 45.61 44.78 8.28
C GLN A 368 44.65 43.84 7.54
N ALA A 369 45.15 42.74 6.97
CA ALA A 369 44.31 41.70 6.36
C ALA A 369 43.44 40.97 7.38
N GLN A 370 43.96 40.71 8.59
CA GLN A 370 43.20 40.12 9.69
C GLN A 370 42.11 41.06 10.22
N VAL A 371 42.40 42.36 10.35
CA VAL A 371 41.39 43.37 10.69
C VAL A 371 40.30 43.43 9.60
N LEU A 372 40.70 43.41 8.32
CA LEU A 372 39.74 43.39 7.21
C LEU A 372 38.88 42.11 7.20
N HIS A 373 39.48 40.96 7.52
CA HIS A 373 38.77 39.68 7.67
C HIS A 373 37.66 39.76 8.72
N GLN A 374 37.99 40.25 9.92
CA GLN A 374 37.03 40.42 11.02
C GLN A 374 35.88 41.34 10.60
N ARG A 375 36.20 42.47 9.96
CA ARG A 375 35.19 43.44 9.49
C ARG A 375 34.29 42.84 8.40
N LEU A 376 34.84 42.14 7.41
CA LEU A 376 34.06 41.48 6.34
C LEU A 376 33.19 40.31 6.84
N GLY A 377 33.44 39.80 8.05
CA GLY A 377 32.60 38.82 8.72
C GLY A 377 31.34 39.42 9.34
N HIS A 378 31.25 40.74 9.49
CA HIS A 378 30.12 41.40 10.12
C HIS A 378 28.88 41.41 9.18
N PRO A 379 27.70 40.95 9.65
CA PRO A 379 26.51 40.76 8.80
C PRO A 379 26.04 42.04 8.10
N SER A 380 26.25 43.22 8.71
CA SER A 380 25.85 44.51 8.14
C SER A 380 26.65 44.93 6.90
N ILE A 381 27.86 44.38 6.68
CA ILE A 381 28.71 44.74 5.53
C ILE A 381 28.32 43.96 4.26
N ALA A 382 27.66 42.80 4.42
CA ALA A 382 27.23 41.97 3.29
C ALA A 382 26.31 42.73 2.31
N VAL A 383 25.52 43.68 2.82
CA VAL A 383 24.56 44.49 2.05
C VAL A 383 25.22 45.68 1.34
N ALA A 384 26.41 46.10 1.79
CA ALA A 384 27.20 47.18 1.15
C ALA A 384 27.97 46.71 -0.10
N LEU A 385 28.11 45.39 -0.29
CA LEU A 385 28.68 44.79 -1.48
C LEU A 385 27.63 44.72 -2.60
N ALA A 386 28.08 44.71 -3.86
CA ALA A 386 27.17 44.46 -4.98
C ALA A 386 26.45 43.11 -4.83
N ALA A 387 25.15 43.07 -5.13
CA ALA A 387 24.31 41.89 -4.95
C ALA A 387 24.92 40.65 -5.64
N GLY A 388 25.05 39.55 -4.90
CA GLY A 388 25.67 38.30 -5.36
C GLY A 388 27.18 38.20 -5.20
N THR A 389 27.85 39.23 -4.66
CA THR A 389 29.30 39.20 -4.43
C THR A 389 29.62 38.62 -3.06
N GLN A 390 30.35 37.50 -3.02
CA GLN A 390 30.93 36.97 -1.79
C GLN A 390 32.37 37.48 -1.64
N PRO A 391 32.81 37.89 -0.44
CA PRO A 391 34.20 38.25 -0.21
C PRO A 391 35.09 37.03 -0.50
N PRO A 392 36.26 37.22 -1.16
CA PRO A 392 37.14 36.13 -1.55
C PRO A 392 37.52 35.23 -0.36
N PRO A 393 37.59 33.90 -0.53
CA PRO A 393 37.90 32.96 0.55
C PRO A 393 39.27 33.21 1.19
N VAL A 394 40.21 33.80 0.45
CA VAL A 394 41.53 34.22 0.97
C VAL A 394 41.41 35.24 2.11
N LEU A 395 40.49 36.20 2.00
CA LEU A 395 40.22 37.16 3.08
C LEU A 395 39.33 36.57 4.18
N ARG A 396 38.96 35.29 4.06
CA ARG A 396 38.29 34.50 5.10
C ARG A 396 39.24 33.54 5.83
N SER A 397 40.50 33.49 5.43
CA SER A 397 41.54 32.66 6.06
C SER A 397 42.23 33.43 7.19
N PRO A 398 42.54 32.77 8.33
CA PRO A 398 43.27 33.40 9.45
C PRO A 398 44.73 33.72 9.13
N ASP A 399 45.31 33.10 8.09
CA ASP A 399 46.70 33.33 7.66
C ASP A 399 46.80 33.40 6.12
N PRO A 400 46.56 34.58 5.51
CA PRO A 400 46.62 34.76 4.07
C PRO A 400 48.04 35.11 3.58
N ALA A 401 48.46 34.54 2.45
CA ALA A 401 49.71 34.93 1.81
C ALA A 401 49.64 36.38 1.28
N ALA A 402 50.75 37.13 1.41
CA ALA A 402 50.79 38.57 1.12
C ALA A 402 50.35 38.98 -0.30
N ASP A 403 50.72 38.18 -1.32
CA ASP A 403 50.32 38.45 -2.71
C ASP A 403 48.83 38.19 -2.94
N ASP A 404 48.28 37.17 -2.28
CA ASP A 404 46.86 36.83 -2.34
C ASP A 404 45.99 37.88 -1.61
N VAL A 405 46.50 38.49 -0.54
CA VAL A 405 45.86 39.63 0.15
C VAL A 405 45.68 40.81 -0.81
N LEU A 406 46.70 41.20 -1.57
CA LEU A 406 46.63 42.34 -2.46
C LEU A 406 45.62 42.13 -3.60
N ALA A 407 45.59 40.93 -4.18
CA ALA A 407 44.61 40.56 -5.21
C ALA A 407 43.18 40.58 -4.64
N ALA A 408 42.98 40.02 -3.44
CA ALA A 408 41.68 39.96 -2.81
C ALA A 408 41.18 41.34 -2.35
N VAL A 409 42.05 42.21 -1.82
CA VAL A 409 41.70 43.61 -1.47
C VAL A 409 41.28 44.39 -2.71
N ARG A 410 41.93 44.21 -3.87
CA ARG A 410 41.51 44.85 -5.12
C ARG A 410 40.13 44.39 -5.55
N GLN A 411 39.83 43.10 -5.41
CA GLN A 411 38.53 42.53 -5.73
C GLN A 411 37.43 43.06 -4.81
N VAL A 412 37.66 43.10 -3.49
CA VAL A 412 36.71 43.69 -2.53
C VAL A 412 36.50 45.17 -2.82
N ARG A 413 37.57 45.95 -3.05
CA ARG A 413 37.47 47.38 -3.37
C ARG A 413 36.71 47.65 -4.68
N ALA A 414 36.74 46.72 -5.64
CA ALA A 414 35.94 46.81 -6.86
C ALA A 414 34.46 46.46 -6.62
N ALA A 415 34.18 45.59 -5.65
CA ALA A 415 32.84 45.13 -5.29
C ALA A 415 32.09 46.07 -4.32
N VAL A 416 32.81 46.92 -3.58
CA VAL A 416 32.22 47.95 -2.73
C VAL A 416 31.53 49.00 -3.60
N GLN A 417 30.25 49.24 -3.35
CA GLN A 417 29.51 50.31 -4.02
C GLN A 417 30.17 51.64 -3.67
N ARG A 418 30.70 52.34 -4.67
CA ARG A 418 31.36 53.63 -4.44
C ARG A 418 30.28 54.68 -4.15
N PRO A 419 30.35 55.39 -3.00
CA PRO A 419 29.46 56.51 -2.76
C PRO A 419 29.80 57.66 -3.72
N ASP A 420 28.79 58.47 -4.06
CA ASP A 420 28.94 59.67 -4.90
C ASP A 420 29.83 60.76 -4.26
N SER A 421 30.12 60.66 -2.95
CA SER A 421 31.13 61.51 -2.28
C SER A 421 31.86 60.75 -1.17
N THR A 422 33.13 61.10 -0.95
CA THR A 422 33.92 60.61 0.19
C THR A 422 33.43 61.28 1.46
N ALA A 423 32.68 60.56 2.29
CA ALA A 423 32.18 61.07 3.55
C ALA A 423 33.29 60.99 4.62
N ASP A 424 33.76 62.13 5.09
CA ASP A 424 34.58 62.24 6.30
C ASP A 424 33.70 62.07 7.56
N ALA A 425 34.30 61.91 8.75
CA ALA A 425 33.57 61.70 10.00
C ALA A 425 32.48 62.78 10.25
N THR A 426 32.76 64.04 9.88
CA THR A 426 31.79 65.15 9.96
C THR A 426 30.67 65.06 8.91
N ALA A 427 30.92 64.45 7.76
CA ALA A 427 29.87 64.18 6.76
C ALA A 427 28.96 63.04 7.22
N LEU A 428 29.51 62.01 7.87
CA LEU A 428 28.74 60.91 8.45
C LEU A 428 27.81 61.40 9.56
N MET A 429 28.29 62.25 10.48
CA MET A 429 27.44 62.86 11.51
C MET A 429 26.33 63.74 10.92
N ARG A 430 26.61 64.52 9.87
CA ARG A 430 25.57 65.31 9.18
C ARG A 430 24.53 64.42 8.50
N ALA A 431 24.96 63.33 7.86
CA ALA A 431 24.05 62.38 7.23
C ALA A 431 23.16 61.68 8.26
N LEU A 432 23.72 61.31 9.42
CA LEU A 432 22.97 60.74 10.54
C LEU A 432 21.95 61.73 11.09
N SER A 433 22.33 62.98 11.36
CA SER A 433 21.38 64.01 11.82
C SER A 433 20.28 64.30 10.79
N LEU A 434 20.57 64.20 9.50
CA LEU A 434 19.59 64.40 8.43
C LEU A 434 18.64 63.20 8.33
N LEU A 435 19.15 61.98 8.53
CA LEU A 435 18.36 60.76 8.62
C LEU A 435 17.42 60.84 9.83
N GLU A 436 17.93 61.14 11.04
CA GLU A 436 17.12 61.35 12.25
C GLU A 436 15.99 62.37 12.04
N ARG A 437 16.28 63.51 11.42
CA ARG A 437 15.26 64.55 11.14
C ARG A 437 14.18 64.06 10.18
N ASN A 438 14.55 63.34 9.13
CA ASN A 438 13.62 62.94 8.06
C ASN A 438 12.83 61.67 8.39
N THR A 439 13.33 60.84 9.31
CA THR A 439 12.64 59.61 9.75
C THR A 439 12.02 59.76 11.15
N ALA A 440 12.05 60.97 11.72
CA ALA A 440 11.48 61.30 13.02
C ALA A 440 10.01 60.85 13.10
N GLY A 441 9.72 59.96 14.06
CA GLY A 441 8.38 59.43 14.34
C GLY A 441 8.02 58.12 13.61
N ALA A 442 8.82 57.68 12.62
CA ALA A 442 8.58 56.42 11.90
C ALA A 442 9.60 55.32 12.24
N TYR A 443 10.84 55.72 12.56
CA TYR A 443 11.93 54.81 12.92
C TYR A 443 12.67 55.32 14.14
N ASP A 444 13.06 54.42 15.04
CA ASP A 444 14.02 54.68 16.11
C ASP A 444 15.43 54.30 15.63
N ILE A 445 16.43 55.14 15.88
CA ILE A 445 17.76 55.00 15.29
C ILE A 445 18.77 54.75 16.40
N THR A 446 19.49 53.64 16.30
CA THR A 446 20.57 53.29 17.21
C THR A 446 21.87 53.20 16.44
N VAL A 447 22.90 53.90 16.94
CA VAL A 447 24.24 53.88 16.37
C VAL A 447 25.19 53.21 17.36
N THR A 448 25.82 52.13 16.93
CA THR A 448 26.86 51.43 17.68
C THR A 448 28.18 51.51 16.91
N VAL A 449 29.29 51.57 17.66
CA VAL A 449 30.64 51.53 17.08
C VAL A 449 31.29 50.23 17.51
N GLU A 450 31.47 49.32 16.56
CA GLU A 450 32.08 48.00 16.78
C GLU A 450 33.28 47.87 15.85
N ASP A 451 34.48 47.60 16.39
CA ASP A 451 35.72 47.44 15.62
C ASP A 451 36.02 48.55 14.59
N ASP A 452 35.72 49.80 14.97
CA ASP A 452 35.87 51.02 14.16
C ASP A 452 34.87 51.12 12.98
N LEU A 453 33.81 50.30 13.00
CA LEU A 453 32.66 50.39 12.09
C LEU A 453 31.51 51.12 12.77
N HIS A 454 30.99 52.15 12.13
CA HIS A 454 29.73 52.77 12.52
C HIS A 454 28.56 51.93 11.99
N VAL A 455 27.97 51.11 12.87
CA VAL A 455 26.78 50.32 12.56
C VAL A 455 25.56 51.14 12.94
N VAL A 456 24.76 51.49 11.94
CA VAL A 456 23.50 52.21 12.13
C VAL A 456 22.36 51.22 11.94
N GLU A 457 21.54 51.07 12.96
CA GLU A 457 20.32 50.26 12.94
C GLU A 457 19.10 51.14 13.04
N LEU A 458 18.06 50.79 12.27
CA LEU A 458 16.74 51.40 12.34
C LEU A 458 15.76 50.36 12.89
N ALA A 459 15.00 50.75 13.91
CA ALA A 459 13.95 49.95 14.49
C ALA A 459 12.58 50.52 14.10
N ASP A 460 11.69 49.66 13.60
CA ASP A 460 10.27 49.96 13.39
C ASP A 460 9.39 48.92 14.08
N ALA A 461 8.07 48.97 13.84
CA ALA A 461 7.10 48.03 14.39
C ALA A 461 7.34 46.55 13.97
N THR A 462 8.18 46.29 12.97
CA THR A 462 8.49 44.96 12.44
C THR A 462 9.83 44.40 12.91
N GLY A 463 10.62 45.19 13.65
CA GLY A 463 11.89 44.77 14.25
C GLY A 463 13.05 45.71 13.96
N ARG A 464 14.24 45.33 14.46
CA ARG A 464 15.50 46.05 14.20
C ARG A 464 16.12 45.57 12.88
N ARG A 465 16.60 46.50 12.07
CA ARG A 465 17.25 46.23 10.79
C ARG A 465 18.45 47.13 10.59
N HIS A 466 19.47 46.67 9.88
CA HIS A 466 20.60 47.52 9.50
C HIS A 466 20.18 48.56 8.45
N ILE A 467 20.88 49.69 8.41
CA ILE A 467 20.57 50.83 7.53
C ILE A 467 20.46 50.47 6.05
N ALA A 468 21.27 49.51 5.58
CA ALA A 468 21.27 49.10 4.18
C ALA A 468 20.00 48.29 3.81
N ASP A 469 19.55 47.39 4.70
CA ASP A 469 18.32 46.62 4.53
C ASP A 469 17.08 47.51 4.65
N ALA A 470 17.10 48.42 5.62
CA ALA A 470 16.06 49.43 5.78
C ALA A 470 15.97 50.34 4.53
N ALA A 471 17.10 50.75 3.96
CA ALA A 471 17.14 51.54 2.73
C ALA A 471 16.63 50.76 1.51
N ALA A 472 16.96 49.47 1.39
CA ALA A 472 16.45 48.61 0.32
C ALA A 472 14.93 48.44 0.42
N ASP A 473 14.40 48.12 1.61
CA ASP A 473 12.95 48.02 1.85
C ASP A 473 12.26 49.37 1.62
N LEU A 474 12.83 50.48 2.09
CA LEU A 474 12.29 51.82 1.84
C LEU A 474 12.26 52.17 0.34
N ARG A 475 13.30 51.81 -0.43
CA ARG A 475 13.31 51.97 -1.89
C ARG A 475 12.24 51.11 -2.53
N GLU A 476 12.08 49.87 -2.11
CA GLU A 476 11.07 48.98 -2.64
C GLU A 476 9.65 49.46 -2.28
N ARG A 477 9.41 49.89 -1.05
CA ARG A 477 8.16 50.53 -0.60
C ARG A 477 7.90 51.81 -1.38
N ARG A 478 8.91 52.66 -1.60
CA ARG A 478 8.83 53.85 -2.46
C ARG A 478 8.46 53.45 -3.88
N ASP A 479 9.09 52.45 -4.47
CA ASP A 479 8.87 52.04 -5.86
C ASP A 479 7.50 51.38 -6.04
N ARG A 480 7.08 50.54 -5.09
CA ARG A 480 5.71 50.01 -5.00
C ARG A 480 4.69 51.13 -4.83
N GLY A 481 4.95 52.07 -3.93
CA GLY A 481 4.12 53.25 -3.68
C GLY A 481 4.02 54.15 -4.91
N ARG A 482 5.14 54.40 -5.59
CA ARG A 482 5.19 55.16 -6.85
C ARG A 482 4.42 54.43 -7.94
N GLY A 483 4.60 53.11 -8.09
CA GLY A 483 3.80 52.31 -9.02
C GLY A 483 2.30 52.39 -8.73
N ALA A 484 1.90 52.32 -7.46
CA ALA A 484 0.51 52.48 -7.05
C ALA A 484 0.00 53.91 -7.29
N LEU A 485 0.82 54.94 -7.05
CA LEU A 485 0.47 56.34 -7.31
C LEU A 485 0.32 56.59 -8.81
N THR A 486 1.28 56.15 -9.63
CA THR A 486 1.25 56.27 -11.09
C THR A 486 0.07 55.49 -11.66
N GLN A 487 -0.27 54.33 -11.12
CA GLN A 487 -1.45 53.57 -11.54
C GLN A 487 -2.75 54.29 -11.17
N ARG A 488 -2.80 54.90 -9.98
CA ARG A 488 -3.95 55.67 -9.49
C ARG A 488 -4.12 56.99 -10.27
N GLU A 489 -3.03 57.65 -10.62
CA GLU A 489 -2.97 58.79 -11.54
C GLU A 489 -3.38 58.39 -12.96
N ARG A 490 -2.92 57.24 -13.47
CA ARG A 490 -3.35 56.69 -14.77
C ARG A 490 -4.84 56.39 -14.79
N THR A 491 -5.38 55.86 -13.71
CA THR A 491 -6.81 55.56 -13.57
C THR A 491 -7.64 56.85 -13.50
N ALA A 492 -7.17 57.86 -12.75
CA ALA A 492 -7.81 59.17 -12.71
C ALA A 492 -7.75 59.89 -14.07
N PHE A 493 -6.62 59.83 -14.76
CA PHE A 493 -6.44 60.37 -16.11
C PHE A 493 -7.30 59.62 -17.13
N HIS A 494 -7.39 58.29 -17.05
CA HIS A 494 -8.24 57.48 -17.92
C HIS A 494 -9.73 57.80 -17.73
N ASN A 495 -10.19 57.95 -16.49
CA ASN A 495 -11.57 58.36 -16.19
C ASN A 495 -11.87 59.79 -16.67
N PHE A 496 -10.90 60.71 -16.59
CA PHE A 496 -11.05 62.07 -17.11
C PHE A 496 -11.06 62.12 -18.64
N VAL A 497 -10.22 61.33 -19.31
CA VAL A 497 -10.09 61.30 -20.79
C VAL A 497 -11.26 60.55 -21.45
N LEU A 498 -11.79 59.48 -20.84
CA LEU A 498 -12.95 58.76 -21.40
C LEU A 498 -14.31 59.36 -21.02
N GLY A 499 -14.41 60.04 -19.88
CA GLY A 499 -15.66 60.67 -19.45
C GLY A 499 -15.80 62.15 -19.87
N GLY A 500 -14.72 62.93 -19.78
CA GLY A 500 -14.75 64.39 -19.96
C GLY A 500 -14.46 64.87 -21.38
N MET A 501 -13.38 64.39 -22.00
CA MET A 501 -12.98 64.89 -23.33
C MET A 501 -13.78 64.29 -24.49
N ALA A 502 -14.29 63.06 -24.36
CA ALA A 502 -15.10 62.43 -25.38
C ALA A 502 -16.45 63.13 -25.57
N GLU A 503 -17.07 63.60 -24.48
CA GLU A 503 -18.35 64.31 -24.51
C GLU A 503 -18.19 65.73 -25.09
N GLU A 504 -17.11 66.42 -24.74
CA GLU A 504 -16.83 67.79 -25.19
C GLU A 504 -16.44 67.84 -26.68
N LEU A 505 -15.71 66.82 -27.18
CA LEU A 505 -15.46 66.65 -28.62
C LEU A 505 -16.74 66.33 -29.39
N ARG A 506 -17.63 65.49 -28.84
CA ARG A 506 -18.90 65.14 -29.50
C ARG A 506 -19.83 66.35 -29.61
N GLN A 507 -19.87 67.18 -28.57
CA GLN A 507 -20.61 68.44 -28.56
C GLN A 507 -20.08 69.43 -29.62
N ARG A 508 -18.76 69.59 -29.72
CA ARG A 508 -18.13 70.47 -30.72
C ARG A 508 -18.30 69.97 -32.15
N LEU A 509 -18.26 68.65 -32.37
CA LEU A 509 -18.55 68.06 -33.68
C LEU A 509 -19.99 68.35 -34.11
N LYS A 510 -20.94 68.22 -33.17
CA LYS A 510 -22.36 68.48 -33.41
C LYS A 510 -22.63 69.97 -33.69
N GLU A 511 -22.01 70.88 -32.94
CA GLU A 511 -22.09 72.32 -33.21
C GLU A 511 -21.53 72.68 -34.60
N ALA A 512 -20.42 72.06 -34.99
CA ALA A 512 -19.82 72.27 -36.31
C ALA A 512 -20.69 71.70 -37.45
N GLU A 513 -21.28 70.51 -37.28
CA GLU A 513 -22.24 69.94 -38.24
C GLU A 513 -23.49 70.80 -38.35
N GLU A 514 -24.05 71.28 -37.24
CA GLU A 514 -25.20 72.18 -37.23
C GLU A 514 -24.89 73.50 -37.93
N LEU A 515 -23.69 74.06 -37.74
CA LEU A 515 -23.23 75.27 -38.43
C LEU A 515 -23.07 75.04 -39.94
N VAL A 516 -22.44 73.94 -40.36
CA VAL A 516 -22.31 73.60 -41.80
C VAL A 516 -23.67 73.36 -42.43
N LYS A 517 -24.60 72.74 -41.70
CA LYS A 517 -25.98 72.52 -42.16
C LYS A 517 -26.74 73.84 -42.28
N ALA A 518 -26.60 74.75 -41.31
CA ALA A 518 -27.19 76.09 -41.37
C ALA A 518 -26.58 76.93 -42.51
N MET A 519 -25.26 76.91 -42.68
CA MET A 519 -24.57 77.59 -43.77
C MET A 519 -24.97 77.04 -45.14
N ASN A 520 -25.08 75.71 -45.30
CA ASN A 520 -25.57 75.12 -46.54
C ASN A 520 -27.06 75.41 -46.82
N THR A 521 -27.87 75.58 -45.77
CA THR A 521 -29.27 75.99 -45.92
C THR A 521 -29.35 77.45 -46.38
N SER A 522 -28.50 78.34 -45.86
CA SER A 522 -28.39 79.74 -46.30
C SER A 522 -27.80 79.88 -47.71
N LEU A 523 -26.78 79.06 -48.04
CA LEU A 523 -26.16 79.06 -49.37
C LEU A 523 -27.04 78.42 -50.46
N GLY A 524 -28.02 77.61 -50.08
CA GLY A 524 -28.97 77.01 -51.02
C GLY A 524 -29.91 78.00 -51.71
N SER A 525 -30.13 79.20 -51.14
CA SER A 525 -31.02 80.23 -51.70
C SER A 525 -30.28 81.29 -52.55
N ILE A 526 -28.95 81.19 -52.67
CA ILE A 526 -28.12 82.13 -53.44
C ILE A 526 -27.60 81.42 -54.69
N THR A 527 -28.26 81.65 -55.82
CA THR A 527 -27.78 81.26 -57.15
C THR A 527 -27.23 82.48 -57.87
N THR A 528 -25.96 82.40 -58.30
CA THR A 528 -25.36 83.42 -59.14
C THR A 528 -25.91 83.31 -60.57
N SER A 529 -25.85 84.40 -61.34
CA SER A 529 -26.47 84.58 -62.68
C SER A 529 -26.04 83.57 -63.77
N HIS A 530 -25.20 82.58 -63.44
CA HIS A 530 -24.75 81.48 -64.31
C HIS A 530 -25.13 80.07 -63.79
N GLY A 531 -26.03 79.96 -62.80
CA GLY A 531 -26.67 78.68 -62.44
C GLY A 531 -25.84 77.72 -61.57
N ILE A 532 -24.78 78.20 -60.90
CA ILE A 532 -23.92 77.38 -60.04
C ILE A 532 -24.21 77.69 -58.57
N GLY A 533 -24.57 76.66 -57.80
CA GLY A 533 -24.74 76.71 -56.34
C GLY A 533 -23.55 76.09 -55.61
N VAL A 534 -23.17 76.66 -54.46
CA VAL A 534 -22.02 76.21 -53.66
C VAL A 534 -22.51 75.49 -52.41
N LYS A 535 -21.93 74.30 -52.13
CA LYS A 535 -22.16 73.53 -50.90
C LYS A 535 -20.83 73.26 -50.22
N ILE A 536 -20.78 73.46 -48.91
CA ILE A 536 -19.61 73.20 -48.06
C ILE A 536 -19.74 71.78 -47.49
N ASP A 537 -18.72 70.96 -47.70
CA ASP A 537 -18.58 69.62 -47.12
C ASP A 537 -17.39 69.64 -46.15
N TRP A 538 -17.60 69.23 -44.90
CA TRP A 538 -16.51 69.15 -43.91
C TRP A 538 -16.01 67.73 -43.82
N ARG A 539 -14.74 67.53 -44.18
CA ARG A 539 -14.04 66.23 -44.07
C ARG A 539 -12.90 66.37 -43.08
N LEU A 540 -12.81 65.45 -42.11
CA LEU A 540 -11.61 65.33 -41.28
C LEU A 540 -10.42 64.92 -42.16
N SER A 541 -9.28 65.57 -41.94
CA SER A 541 -8.01 65.30 -42.63
C SER A 541 -7.26 64.16 -41.93
N ASP A 542 -6.85 63.15 -42.71
CA ASP A 542 -6.13 61.93 -42.26
C ASP A 542 -4.60 62.08 -42.08
N ALA A 543 -4.07 63.31 -42.05
CA ALA A 543 -2.64 63.55 -41.88
C ALA A 543 -2.27 63.87 -40.41
N ALA A 544 -2.13 62.83 -39.58
CA ALA A 544 -1.47 62.93 -38.28
C ALA A 544 -0.61 61.67 -38.04
N GLY A 545 0.51 61.60 -38.74
CA GLY A 545 1.40 60.43 -38.67
C GLY A 545 2.75 60.61 -39.34
N GLU A 546 3.39 61.77 -39.24
CA GLU A 546 4.81 61.91 -39.61
C GLU A 546 5.60 62.57 -38.47
N THR A 547 6.44 61.75 -37.84
CA THR A 547 7.38 62.08 -36.78
C THR A 547 8.66 62.67 -37.37
N SER A 548 9.04 63.86 -36.90
CA SER A 548 10.29 64.53 -37.24
C SER A 548 11.43 64.05 -36.32
N PRO A 549 12.64 63.70 -36.82
CA PRO A 549 13.77 63.34 -35.96
C PRO A 549 14.69 64.55 -35.70
N ARG A 550 14.99 64.82 -34.42
CA ARG A 550 16.12 65.62 -33.92
C ARG A 550 16.50 65.06 -32.56
N SER A 551 17.72 65.14 -32.05
CA SER A 551 19.10 65.27 -32.54
C SER A 551 19.93 65.14 -31.26
N LYS A 552 21.09 64.48 -31.31
CA LYS A 552 22.01 64.39 -30.16
C LYS A 552 22.43 65.79 -29.66
N GLY A 553 22.46 65.91 -28.33
CA GLY A 553 23.10 66.94 -27.53
C GLY A 553 23.23 66.39 -26.12
#